data_AF-A0A099ZR13-F1
#
_entry.id   AF-A0A099ZR13-F1
#
_cell.length_a   1.000
_cell.length_b   1.000
_cell.length_c   1.000
_cell.angle_alpha   90.00
_cell.angle_beta   90.00
_cell.angle_gamma   90.00
#
_symmetry.space_group_name_H-M   'P 1'
#
loop_
_entity.id
_entity.type
_entity.pdbx_description
1 polymer ?
#
loop_
_entity_poly.entity_id
_entity_poly.type
_entity_poly.pdbx_seq_one_letter_code
_entity_poly.pdbx_strand_id
1 'polypeptide(L)'
;PNATLANGTRWPVFTSTEQKYFTLNTEPPKIYTKLRAQQCRFWNTFFPKVLEMTGSVDEAELEWKAGFHRWSNYMSDWKNQFNDYTSKRERCTGL
;
A
#
# COMPACT_ATOMS: atom_id res chain seq x y z
N PRO A 1 23.00 33.27 -7.12
CA PRO A 1 22.18 32.42 -8.03
C PRO A 1 22.12 32.88 -9.50
N ASN A 2 22.43 34.14 -9.85
CA ASN A 2 22.44 34.63 -11.24
C ASN A 2 23.84 34.99 -11.77
N ALA A 3 24.88 34.36 -11.25
CA ALA A 3 26.24 34.58 -11.76
C ALA A 3 26.41 33.89 -13.11
N THR A 4 26.85 34.62 -14.12
CA THR A 4 27.44 34.04 -15.34
C THR A 4 28.67 33.26 -14.91
N LEU A 5 28.67 31.94 -15.14
CA LEU A 5 29.87 31.14 -14.96
C LEU A 5 30.98 31.60 -15.91
N ALA A 6 32.23 31.23 -15.62
CA ALA A 6 33.41 31.63 -16.40
C ALA A 6 33.29 31.38 -17.91
N ASN A 7 32.41 30.46 -18.34
CA ASN A 7 32.12 30.15 -19.74
C ASN A 7 30.86 30.84 -20.32
N GLY A 8 30.29 31.83 -19.62
CA GLY A 8 29.08 32.55 -20.05
C GLY A 8 27.75 31.80 -19.83
N THR A 9 27.78 30.54 -19.39
CA THR A 9 26.57 29.76 -19.08
C THR A 9 25.88 30.35 -17.84
N ARG A 10 24.59 30.67 -17.96
CA ARG A 10 23.75 31.14 -16.84
C ARG A 10 23.07 29.96 -16.16
N TRP A 11 22.82 30.11 -14.86
CA TRP A 11 21.98 29.17 -14.11
C TRP A 11 20.56 29.16 -14.71
N PRO A 12 20.03 28.00 -15.14
CA PRO A 12 18.71 27.94 -15.75
C PRO A 12 17.61 28.17 -14.72
N VAL A 13 16.59 28.94 -15.08
CA VAL A 13 15.36 29.04 -14.29
C VAL A 13 14.61 27.71 -14.40
N PHE A 14 14.20 27.14 -13.27
CA PHE A 14 13.37 25.95 -13.27
C PHE A 14 11.95 26.32 -13.71
N THR A 15 11.45 25.64 -14.74
CA THR A 15 10.06 25.77 -15.22
C THR A 15 9.36 24.42 -15.16
N SER A 16 8.03 24.40 -15.04
CA SER A 16 7.26 23.14 -15.00
C SER A 16 7.38 22.32 -16.29
N THR A 17 7.59 22.97 -17.43
CA THR A 17 7.77 22.36 -18.74
C THR A 17 9.18 21.81 -18.94
N GLU A 18 10.21 22.61 -18.68
CA GLU A 18 11.60 22.22 -19.00
C GLU A 18 12.29 21.49 -17.85
N GLN A 19 11.95 21.84 -16.60
CA GLN A 19 12.47 21.23 -15.37
C GLN A 19 14.00 21.11 -15.37
N LYS A 20 14.67 22.13 -15.90
CA LYS A 20 16.13 22.18 -16.01
C LYS A 20 16.75 22.33 -14.64
N TYR A 21 17.87 21.62 -14.44
CA TYR A 21 18.71 21.75 -13.28
C TYR A 21 20.18 21.77 -13.69
N PHE A 22 21.01 22.24 -12.77
CA PHE A 22 22.43 22.47 -12.98
C PHE A 22 23.24 21.64 -12.00
N THR A 23 24.32 20.99 -12.45
CA THR A 23 25.19 20.20 -11.57
C THR A 23 26.21 21.06 -10.86
N LEU A 24 26.37 20.84 -9.55
CA LEU A 24 27.39 21.48 -8.73
C LEU A 24 28.48 20.48 -8.37
N ASN A 25 29.63 20.57 -9.04
CA ASN A 25 30.82 19.77 -8.78
C ASN A 25 32.08 20.51 -9.28
N THR A 26 33.25 19.86 -9.24
CA THR A 26 34.52 20.40 -9.74
C THR A 26 34.68 20.29 -11.26
N GLU A 27 33.75 19.62 -11.95
CA GLU A 27 33.76 19.51 -13.42
C GLU A 27 33.14 20.75 -14.07
N PRO A 28 33.35 20.95 -15.39
CA PRO A 28 32.57 21.90 -16.16
C PRO A 28 31.07 21.65 -15.95
N PRO A 29 30.30 22.69 -15.62
CA PRO A 29 28.92 22.47 -15.25
C PRO A 29 28.04 22.00 -16.41
N LYS A 30 27.11 21.10 -16.09
CA LYS A 30 26.19 20.51 -17.05
C LYS A 30 24.75 20.85 -16.66
N ILE A 31 23.94 21.15 -17.67
CA ILE A 31 22.50 21.34 -17.51
C ILE A 31 21.80 20.06 -17.94
N TYR A 32 20.96 19.55 -17.06
CA TYR A 32 20.12 18.38 -17.30
C TYR A 32 18.66 18.74 -17.03
N THR A 33 17.76 17.79 -17.24
CA THR A 33 16.32 17.98 -16.98
C THR A 33 15.78 16.85 -16.12
N LYS A 34 14.68 17.10 -15.41
CA LYS A 34 13.85 16.06 -14.76
C LYS A 34 14.66 15.18 -13.79
N LEU A 35 15.34 15.83 -12.84
CA LEU A 35 16.20 15.17 -11.85
C LEU A 35 15.47 14.01 -11.15
N ARG A 36 15.98 12.79 -11.33
CA ARG A 36 15.44 11.54 -10.73
C ARG A 36 13.93 11.35 -10.95
N ALA A 37 13.38 11.87 -12.05
CA ALA A 37 11.93 11.90 -12.26
C ALA A 37 11.28 10.51 -12.23
N GLN A 38 12.00 9.45 -12.64
CA GLN A 38 11.51 8.09 -12.55
C GLN A 38 11.33 7.64 -11.08
N GLN A 39 12.34 7.86 -10.23
CA GLN A 39 12.27 7.52 -8.82
C GLN A 39 11.25 8.41 -8.10
N CYS A 40 11.21 9.71 -8.40
CA CYS A 40 10.22 10.61 -7.83
C CYS A 40 8.79 10.21 -8.23
N ARG A 41 8.56 9.80 -9.49
CA ARG A 41 7.24 9.29 -9.92
C ARG A 41 6.88 8.00 -9.21
N PHE A 42 7.85 7.12 -8.98
CA PHE A 42 7.62 5.92 -8.19
C PHE A 42 7.18 6.30 -6.76
N TRP A 43 7.98 7.08 -6.04
CA TRP A 43 7.73 7.39 -4.63
C TRP A 43 6.53 8.32 -4.40
N ASN A 44 6.31 9.31 -5.26
CA ASN A 44 5.28 10.32 -5.06
C ASN A 44 3.94 9.95 -5.68
N THR A 45 3.86 8.93 -6.54
CA THR A 45 2.63 8.62 -7.27
C THR A 45 2.31 7.14 -7.29
N PHE A 46 3.27 6.28 -7.61
CA PHE A 46 3.01 4.84 -7.72
C PHE A 46 2.90 4.19 -6.34
N PHE A 47 3.90 4.40 -5.48
CA PHE A 47 3.99 3.75 -4.17
C PHE A 47 2.80 4.07 -3.24
N PRO A 48 2.30 5.32 -3.15
CA PRO A 48 1.11 5.61 -2.35
C PRO A 48 -0.14 4.83 -2.80
N LYS A 49 -0.31 4.64 -4.12
CA LYS A 49 -1.44 3.84 -4.66
C LYS A 49 -1.31 2.36 -4.31
N VAL A 50 -0.07 1.83 -4.31
CA VAL A 50 0.18 0.46 -3.86
C VAL A 50 -0.22 0.32 -2.39
N LEU A 51 0.21 1.25 -1.53
CA LEU A 51 -0.15 1.23 -0.11
C LEU A 51 -1.65 1.30 0.13
N GLU A 52 -2.37 2.13 -0.63
CA GLU A 52 -3.83 2.21 -0.59
C GLU A 52 -4.49 0.86 -0.94
N MET A 53 -4.04 0.21 -2.00
CA MET A 53 -4.57 -1.10 -2.42
C MET A 53 -4.17 -2.25 -1.48
N THR A 54 -3.00 -2.19 -0.86
CA THR A 54 -2.56 -3.24 0.07
C THR A 54 -3.11 -3.03 1.48
N GLY A 55 -3.38 -1.79 1.89
CA GLY A 55 -3.98 -1.49 3.20
C GLY A 55 -5.37 -2.12 3.38
N SER A 56 -6.14 -2.27 2.30
CA SER A 56 -7.43 -2.97 2.34
C SER A 56 -7.29 -4.49 2.54
N VAL A 57 -6.13 -5.08 2.23
CA VAL A 57 -5.91 -6.53 2.43
C VAL A 57 -5.83 -6.85 3.92
N ASP A 58 -5.14 -6.01 4.69
CA ASP A 58 -5.01 -6.22 6.14
C ASP A 58 -6.35 -6.08 6.86
N GLU A 59 -7.17 -5.09 6.49
CA GLU A 59 -8.52 -4.90 7.05
C GLU A 59 -9.45 -6.06 6.66
N ALA A 60 -9.50 -6.45 5.38
CA ALA A 60 -10.30 -7.58 4.91
C ALA A 60 -9.87 -8.91 5.55
N GLU A 61 -8.57 -9.12 5.80
CA GLU A 61 -8.05 -10.29 6.50
C GLU A 61 -8.51 -10.31 7.97
N LEU A 62 -8.48 -9.16 8.66
CA LEU A 62 -8.96 -9.04 10.03
C LEU A 62 -10.46 -9.32 10.14
N GLU A 63 -11.27 -8.75 9.26
CA GLU A 63 -12.71 -9.00 9.20
C GLU A 63 -13.02 -10.47 8.92
N TRP A 64 -12.30 -11.07 7.96
CA TRP A 64 -12.45 -12.48 7.65
C TRP A 64 -12.10 -13.37 8.85
N LYS A 65 -10.98 -13.11 9.54
CA LYS A 65 -10.60 -13.85 10.75
C LYS A 65 -11.67 -13.74 11.84
N ALA A 66 -12.17 -12.54 12.10
CA ALA A 66 -13.22 -12.31 13.08
C ALA A 66 -14.51 -13.05 12.71
N GLY A 67 -14.93 -12.97 11.44
CA GLY A 67 -16.09 -13.69 10.91
C GLY A 67 -15.95 -15.21 11.00
N PHE A 68 -14.78 -15.73 10.64
CA PHE A 68 -14.48 -17.16 10.71
C PHE A 68 -14.51 -17.67 12.15
N HIS A 69 -13.90 -16.95 13.10
CA HIS A 69 -13.96 -17.31 14.52
C HIS A 69 -15.40 -17.33 15.04
N ARG A 70 -16.22 -16.33 14.68
CA ARG A 70 -17.63 -16.28 15.08
C ARG A 70 -18.41 -17.47 14.50
N TRP A 71 -18.24 -17.76 13.23
CA TRP A 71 -18.88 -18.89 12.56
C TRP A 71 -18.45 -20.23 13.18
N SER A 72 -17.15 -20.41 13.45
CA SER A 72 -16.62 -21.62 14.06
C SER A 72 -17.21 -21.88 15.44
N ASN A 73 -17.30 -20.84 16.28
CA ASN A 73 -17.96 -20.94 17.59
C ASN A 73 -19.43 -21.32 17.46
N TYR A 74 -20.18 -20.63 16.58
CA TYR A 74 -21.57 -20.96 16.32
C TYR A 74 -21.78 -22.41 15.86
N MET A 75 -20.93 -22.90 14.95
CA MET A 75 -21.01 -24.29 14.47
C MET A 75 -20.69 -25.30 15.56
N SER A 76 -19.79 -24.97 16.49
CA SER A 76 -19.50 -25.79 17.67
C SER A 76 -20.71 -25.89 18.58
N ASP A 77 -21.33 -24.76 18.91
CA ASP A 77 -22.54 -24.70 19.74
C ASP A 77 -23.70 -25.45 19.09
N TRP A 78 -23.91 -25.23 17.80
CA TRP A 78 -24.92 -25.94 17.03
C TRP A 78 -24.71 -27.45 17.06
N LYS A 79 -23.47 -27.92 16.87
CA LYS A 79 -23.13 -29.34 16.95
C LYS A 79 -23.45 -29.92 18.32
N ASN A 80 -23.13 -29.19 19.39
CA ASN A 80 -23.43 -29.61 20.76
C ASN A 80 -24.95 -29.74 20.98
N GLN A 81 -25.73 -28.76 20.54
CA GLN A 81 -27.20 -28.78 20.64
C GLN A 81 -27.82 -29.92 19.82
N PHE A 82 -27.32 -30.16 18.60
CA PHE A 82 -27.79 -31.24 17.74
C PHE A 82 -27.52 -32.62 18.37
N ASN A 83 -26.34 -32.80 18.95
CA ASN A 83 -25.98 -34.03 19.66
C ASN A 83 -26.87 -34.27 20.88
N ASP A 84 -27.11 -33.23 21.70
CA ASP A 84 -28.01 -33.32 22.85
C ASP A 84 -29.44 -33.71 22.44
N TYR A 85 -30.00 -33.04 21.42
CA TYR A 85 -31.31 -33.37 20.87
C TYR A 85 -31.38 -34.83 20.40
N THR A 86 -30.39 -35.30 19.64
CA THR A 86 -30.35 -36.66 19.10
C THR A 86 -30.31 -37.69 20.23
N SER A 87 -29.47 -37.46 21.26
CA SER A 87 -29.35 -38.34 22.41
C SER A 87 -30.66 -38.46 23.21
N LYS A 88 -31.39 -37.35 23.37
CA LYS A 88 -32.69 -37.32 24.05
C LYS A 88 -33.76 -38.02 23.23
N ARG A 89 -33.77 -37.81 21.91
CA ARG A 89 -34.71 -38.49 21.00
C ARG A 89 -34.55 -40.01 21.06
N GLU A 90 -33.32 -40.51 21.00
CA GLU A 90 -33.03 -41.96 21.08
C GLU A 90 -33.54 -42.58 22.37
N ARG A 91 -33.39 -41.88 23.51
CA ARG A 91 -33.96 -42.31 24.80
C ARG A 91 -35.48 -42.39 24.80
N CYS A 92 -36.17 -41.52 24.05
CA CYS A 92 -37.63 -41.54 23.96
C CYS A 92 -38.18 -42.57 22.97
N THR A 93 -37.39 -43.00 21.97
CA THR A 93 -37.79 -44.01 20.98
C THR A 93 -37.46 -45.45 21.37
N GLY A 94 -36.78 -45.66 22.51
CA GLY A 94 -36.41 -46.98 23.04
C GLY A 94 -37.43 -47.63 24.00
N LEU A 95 -38.68 -47.13 24.02
CA LEU A 95 -39.82 -47.69 24.76
C LEU A 95 -40.76 -48.43 23.81
#